data_AF-A0A8T3QY44-F1
#
_entry.id   AF-A0A8T3QY44-F1
#
_cell.length_a   1.000
_cell.length_b   1.000
_cell.length_c   1.000
_cell.angle_alpha   90.00
_cell.angle_beta   90.00
_cell.angle_gamma   90.00
#
_symmetry.space_group_name_H-M   'P 1'
#
loop_
_entity.id
_entity.type
_entity.pdbx_description
1 polymer ?
#
loop_
_entity_poly.entity_id
_entity_poly.type
_entity_poly.pdbx_seq_one_letter_code
_entity_poly.pdbx_strand_id
1 'polypeptide(L)'
;MASGSEMSGAVGFAALTSGEFRKRRDRLIDFLDAWGDLRVKDLGAGGARRLLDFELEAPGQALPAEVKVRYSEYYRRNARGHWDLAKYHYEFFDVDRGKRLAYHLHDIGSRKLVPHAHCEDSTDPTTEEGPHHLRAIVLDLREAHERFMKLYAAELPQTALNFPRSRFPVPAS
;
A
#
# COMPACT_ATOMS: atom_id res chain seq x y z
N MET A 1 27.09 7.02 -32.52
CA MET A 1 25.77 6.41 -32.28
C MET A 1 25.71 6.04 -30.81
N ALA A 2 24.96 6.81 -30.01
CA ALA A 2 24.81 6.54 -28.59
C ALA A 2 23.73 5.46 -28.43
N SER A 3 24.14 4.26 -28.03
CA SER A 3 23.22 3.21 -27.59
C SER A 3 22.73 3.59 -26.20
N GLY A 4 21.55 4.20 -26.13
CA GLY A 4 20.82 4.41 -24.89
C GLY A 4 20.30 3.06 -24.42
N SER A 5 21.03 2.42 -23.52
CA SER A 5 20.52 1.26 -22.78
C SER A 5 19.44 1.76 -21.83
N GLU A 6 18.18 1.54 -22.21
CA GLU A 6 17.03 1.76 -21.34
C GLU A 6 17.18 0.87 -20.10
N MET A 7 17.55 1.48 -18.98
CA MET A 7 17.39 0.88 -17.66
C MET A 7 15.89 0.74 -17.36
N SER A 8 15.29 -0.33 -17.86
CA SER A 8 14.03 -0.86 -17.35
C SER A 8 14.30 -1.51 -15.99
N GLY A 9 14.51 -0.67 -14.97
CA GLY A 9 14.60 -1.07 -13.59
C GLY A 9 13.20 -1.41 -13.09
N ALA A 10 12.81 -2.67 -13.17
CA ALA A 10 11.70 -3.15 -12.36
C ALA A 10 12.05 -2.85 -10.89
N VAL A 11 11.29 -1.98 -10.25
CA VAL A 11 11.37 -1.75 -8.80
C VAL A 11 10.97 -3.06 -8.13
N GLY A 12 11.97 -3.90 -7.86
CA GLY A 12 11.80 -5.20 -7.24
C GLY A 12 12.07 -5.11 -5.75
N PHE A 13 11.13 -5.56 -4.93
CA PHE A 13 11.38 -5.73 -3.50
C PHE A 13 12.43 -6.83 -3.29
N ALA A 14 13.51 -6.51 -2.60
CA ALA A 14 14.54 -7.49 -2.30
C ALA A 14 13.98 -8.58 -1.35
N ALA A 15 14.32 -9.83 -1.64
CA ALA A 15 14.01 -10.96 -0.77
C ALA A 15 14.66 -10.78 0.61
N LEU A 16 13.90 -11.00 1.68
CA LEU A 16 14.36 -10.77 3.05
C LEU A 16 14.64 -12.09 3.77
N THR A 17 15.79 -12.21 4.43
CA THR A 17 15.96 -13.23 5.47
C THR A 17 14.97 -13.00 6.62
N SER A 18 14.81 -13.99 7.50
CA SER A 18 13.96 -13.82 8.69
C SER A 18 14.47 -12.72 9.64
N GLY A 19 15.80 -12.51 9.70
CA GLY A 19 16.40 -11.43 10.45
C GLY A 19 16.10 -10.06 9.85
N GLU A 20 16.26 -9.91 8.54
CA GLU A 20 15.97 -8.65 7.82
C GLU A 20 14.47 -8.32 7.84
N PHE A 21 13.61 -9.34 7.74
CA PHE A 21 12.16 -9.17 7.89
C PHE A 21 11.83 -8.53 9.25
N ARG A 22 12.35 -9.10 10.35
CA ARG A 22 12.13 -8.54 11.70
C ARG A 22 12.63 -7.10 11.79
N LYS A 23 13.85 -6.83 11.34
CA LYS A 23 14.41 -5.47 11.29
C LYS A 23 13.60 -4.51 10.45
N ARG A 24 13.00 -4.96 9.33
CA ARG A 24 12.10 -4.13 8.52
C ARG A 24 10.81 -3.84 9.29
N ARG A 25 10.16 -4.87 9.84
CA ARG A 25 8.94 -4.73 10.63
C ARG A 25 9.14 -3.73 11.76
N ASP A 26 10.17 -3.91 12.58
CA ASP A 26 10.41 -3.05 13.75
C ASP A 26 10.62 -1.59 13.33
N ARG A 27 11.38 -1.34 12.24
CA ARG A 27 11.54 0.00 11.65
C ARG A 27 10.27 0.62 11.05
N LEU A 28 9.30 -0.21 10.66
CA LEU A 28 8.00 0.26 10.19
C LEU A 28 7.09 0.58 11.37
N ILE A 29 7.14 -0.23 12.44
CA ILE A 29 6.44 0.06 13.70
C ILE A 29 6.91 1.41 14.23
N ASP A 30 8.21 1.59 14.46
CA ASP A 30 8.77 2.84 14.99
C ASP A 30 8.41 4.06 14.13
N PHE A 31 8.31 3.87 12.81
CA PHE A 31 7.95 4.93 11.88
C PHE A 31 6.47 5.30 11.96
N LEU A 32 5.57 4.30 12.04
CA LEU A 32 4.12 4.50 12.02
C LEU A 32 3.56 4.91 13.39
N ASP A 33 4.16 4.45 14.48
CA ASP A 33 3.73 4.72 15.87
C ASP A 33 3.77 6.22 16.21
N ALA A 34 4.59 6.99 15.49
CA ALA A 34 4.67 8.44 15.64
C ALA A 34 3.42 9.21 15.14
N TRP A 35 2.47 8.56 14.47
CA TRP A 35 1.37 9.23 13.75
C TRP A 35 -0.02 9.03 14.36
N GLY A 36 -0.17 8.18 15.37
CA GLY A 36 -1.48 7.91 15.99
C GLY A 36 -1.54 6.56 16.68
N ASP A 37 -2.74 6.04 16.89
CA ASP A 37 -2.96 4.76 17.54
C ASP A 37 -2.69 3.62 16.55
N LEU A 38 -1.57 2.92 16.73
CA LEU A 38 -1.11 1.84 15.85
C LEU A 38 -1.47 0.45 16.41
N ARG A 39 -2.05 -0.40 15.56
CA ARG A 39 -2.22 -1.84 15.81
C ARG A 39 -1.46 -2.63 14.76
N VAL A 40 -0.79 -3.70 15.20
CA VAL A 40 0.07 -4.52 14.34
C VAL A 40 -0.31 -5.99 14.46
N LYS A 41 -0.47 -6.66 13.33
CA LYS A 41 -0.68 -8.11 13.25
C LYS A 41 0.42 -8.71 12.38
N ASP A 42 1.11 -9.71 12.92
CA ASP A 42 2.18 -10.45 12.24
C ASP A 42 1.83 -11.95 12.29
N LEU A 43 1.28 -12.45 11.19
CA LEU A 43 0.70 -13.80 11.12
C LEU A 43 1.50 -14.70 10.18
N GLY A 44 1.72 -15.95 10.56
CA GLY A 44 2.34 -16.95 9.68
C GLY A 44 3.87 -16.95 9.68
N ALA A 45 4.52 -16.44 10.73
CA ALA A 45 5.98 -16.39 10.84
C ALA A 45 6.69 -17.75 10.64
N GLY A 46 6.04 -18.86 10.99
CA GLY A 46 6.55 -20.23 10.80
C GLY A 46 6.09 -20.93 9.51
N GLY A 47 5.26 -20.28 8.69
CA GLY A 47 4.64 -20.89 7.51
C GLY A 47 5.36 -20.61 6.20
N ALA A 48 4.74 -21.02 5.09
CA ALA A 48 5.16 -20.65 3.74
C ALA A 48 4.63 -19.28 3.29
N ARG A 49 3.65 -18.73 4.02
CA ARG A 49 3.01 -17.44 3.78
C ARG A 49 2.98 -16.65 5.08
N ARG A 50 3.15 -15.34 4.98
CA ARG A 50 3.13 -14.44 6.12
C ARG A 50 2.38 -13.16 5.77
N LEU A 51 1.59 -12.66 6.70
CA LEU A 51 0.92 -11.36 6.61
C LEU A 51 1.52 -10.44 7.67
N LEU A 52 1.91 -9.25 7.23
CA LEU A 52 2.20 -8.14 8.11
C LEU A 52 1.17 -7.04 7.85
N ASP A 53 0.32 -6.77 8.84
CA ASP A 53 -0.81 -5.86 8.75
C ASP A 53 -0.68 -4.76 9.81
N PHE A 54 -0.78 -3.51 9.39
CA PHE A 54 -0.76 -2.33 10.24
C PHE A 54 -2.09 -1.60 10.08
N GLU A 55 -2.76 -1.32 11.20
CA GLU A 55 -3.95 -0.48 11.26
C GLU A 55 -3.58 0.76 12.08
N LEU A 56 -3.70 1.95 11.49
CA LEU A 56 -3.36 3.23 12.11
C LEU A 56 -4.60 4.12 12.11
N GLU A 57 -4.93 4.66 13.29
CA GLU A 57 -5.95 5.69 13.44
C GLU A 57 -5.27 6.99 13.91
N ALA A 58 -5.44 8.08 13.16
CA ALA A 58 -4.87 9.39 13.50
C ALA A 58 -5.99 10.42 13.76
N PRO A 59 -5.80 11.38 14.69
CA PRO A 59 -4.57 11.66 15.43
C PRO A 59 -4.25 10.70 16.60
N GLY A 60 -5.19 9.81 16.97
CA GLY A 60 -5.01 8.82 18.05
C GLY A 60 -5.27 9.40 19.45
N GLN A 61 -4.75 8.75 20.50
CA GLN A 61 -4.83 9.19 21.90
C GLN A 61 -6.27 9.41 22.41
N ALA A 62 -7.18 8.52 22.04
CA ALA A 62 -8.61 8.60 22.37
C ALA A 62 -9.36 9.81 21.79
N LEU A 63 -8.75 10.55 20.87
CA LEU A 63 -9.46 11.49 20.02
C LEU A 63 -10.25 10.74 18.94
N PRO A 64 -11.36 11.30 18.43
CA PRO A 64 -12.02 10.76 17.25
C PRO A 64 -11.05 10.64 16.09
N ALA A 65 -11.07 9.50 15.40
CA ALA A 65 -10.22 9.28 14.23
C ALA A 65 -10.72 10.13 13.06
N GLU A 66 -9.86 11.00 12.55
CA GLU A 66 -10.07 11.79 11.33
C GLU A 66 -9.68 10.97 10.10
N VAL A 67 -8.65 10.13 10.25
CA VAL A 67 -8.20 9.22 9.20
C VAL A 67 -7.93 7.82 9.74
N LYS A 68 -8.24 6.83 8.90
CA LYS A 68 -7.91 5.42 9.13
C LYS A 68 -7.04 4.94 8.00
N VAL A 69 -5.94 4.29 8.35
CA VAL A 69 -4.96 3.82 7.38
C VAL A 69 -4.66 2.36 7.64
N ARG A 70 -4.66 1.55 6.58
CA ARG A 70 -4.33 0.14 6.64
C ARG A 70 -3.20 -0.18 5.70
N TYR A 71 -2.18 -0.89 6.17
CA TYR A 71 -1.10 -1.39 5.35
C TYR A 71 -0.97 -2.90 5.53
N SER A 72 -1.32 -3.66 4.50
CA SER A 72 -1.20 -5.11 4.47
C SER A 72 -0.13 -5.54 3.48
N GLU A 73 0.99 -6.09 3.95
CA GLU A 73 2.02 -6.70 3.13
C GLU A 73 1.96 -8.23 3.26
N TYR A 74 1.85 -8.92 2.12
CA TYR A 74 1.78 -10.38 2.06
C TYR A 74 3.09 -10.92 1.51
N TYR A 75 3.70 -11.84 2.25
CA TYR A 75 4.98 -12.44 1.91
C TYR A 75 4.84 -13.92 1.64
N ARG A 76 5.68 -14.42 0.72
CA ARG A 76 5.83 -15.84 0.44
C ARG A 76 7.27 -16.26 0.69
N ARG A 77 7.44 -17.42 1.32
CA ARG A 77 8.75 -18.02 1.52
C ARG A 77 9.23 -18.68 0.22
N ASN A 78 10.44 -18.34 -0.23
CA ASN A 78 11.04 -18.92 -1.42
C ASN A 78 11.91 -20.15 -1.10
N ALA A 79 12.46 -20.78 -2.14
CA ALA A 79 13.25 -22.01 -2.01
C ALA A 79 14.53 -21.84 -1.17
N ARG A 80 15.03 -20.60 -1.00
CA ARG A 80 16.17 -20.27 -0.13
C ARG A 80 15.75 -19.97 1.31
N GLY A 81 14.45 -20.07 1.61
CA GLY A 81 13.91 -19.76 2.92
C GLY A 81 13.78 -18.27 3.21
N HIS A 82 13.96 -17.40 2.21
CA HIS A 82 13.78 -15.94 2.31
C HIS A 82 12.32 -15.56 2.01
N TRP A 83 11.92 -14.36 2.40
CA TRP A 83 10.60 -13.80 2.23
C TRP A 83 10.56 -12.83 1.05
N ASP A 84 9.79 -13.17 0.03
CA ASP A 84 9.50 -12.30 -1.11
C ASP A 84 8.16 -11.60 -0.88
N LEU A 85 8.08 -10.29 -1.13
CA LEU A 85 6.80 -9.58 -1.14
C LEU A 85 5.97 -10.09 -2.32
N ALA A 86 4.84 -10.71 -2.01
CA ALA A 86 3.95 -11.33 -2.99
C ALA A 86 2.82 -10.39 -3.43
N LYS A 87 2.31 -9.57 -2.52
CA LYS A 87 1.35 -8.50 -2.80
C LYS A 87 1.28 -7.51 -1.64
N TYR A 88 0.71 -6.33 -1.89
CA TYR A 88 0.33 -5.41 -0.82
C TYR A 88 -1.01 -4.74 -1.09
N HIS A 89 -1.68 -4.34 -0.03
CA HIS A 89 -2.81 -3.41 -0.05
C HIS A 89 -2.52 -2.28 0.94
N TYR A 90 -2.46 -1.04 0.46
CA TYR A 90 -2.29 0.15 1.29
C TYR A 90 -3.50 1.05 1.09
N GLU A 91 -4.22 1.32 2.15
CA GLU A 91 -5.53 1.98 2.10
C GLU A 91 -5.55 3.15 3.06
N PHE A 92 -6.08 4.28 2.58
CA PHE A 92 -6.33 5.49 3.33
C PHE A 92 -7.81 5.83 3.26
N PHE A 93 -8.40 6.13 4.41
CA PHE A 93 -9.78 6.55 4.54
C PHE A 93 -9.84 7.85 5.33
N ASP A 94 -10.34 8.90 4.68
CA ASP A 94 -10.65 10.20 5.27
C ASP A 94 -12.08 10.12 5.83
N VAL A 95 -12.18 10.02 7.16
CA VAL A 95 -13.45 9.81 7.88
C VAL A 95 -14.36 11.03 7.71
N ASP A 96 -13.78 12.22 7.83
CA ASP A 96 -14.52 13.47 7.78
C ASP A 96 -15.11 13.73 6.39
N ARG A 97 -14.35 13.39 5.34
CA ARG A 97 -14.77 13.64 3.94
C ARG A 97 -15.44 12.45 3.27
N GLY A 98 -15.42 11.28 3.90
CA GLY A 98 -15.94 10.03 3.32
C GLY A 98 -15.23 9.68 2.01
N LYS A 99 -13.89 9.76 1.98
CA LYS A 99 -13.08 9.46 0.80
C LYS A 99 -12.12 8.31 1.09
N ARG A 100 -11.96 7.42 0.11
CA ARG A 100 -11.02 6.31 0.16
C ARG A 100 -10.02 6.39 -0.99
N LEU A 101 -8.75 6.17 -0.65
CA LEU A 101 -7.66 5.99 -1.61
C LEU A 101 -6.93 4.70 -1.28
N ALA A 102 -6.80 3.80 -2.24
CA ALA A 102 -6.06 2.55 -2.07
C ALA A 102 -4.95 2.43 -3.12
N TYR A 103 -3.83 1.83 -2.74
CA TYR A 103 -2.73 1.42 -3.61
C TYR A 103 -2.49 -0.07 -3.46
N HIS A 104 -2.63 -0.80 -4.55
CA HIS A 104 -2.57 -2.25 -4.57
C HIS A 104 -1.47 -2.74 -5.49
N LEU A 105 -0.88 -3.87 -5.11
CA LEU A 105 0.02 -4.63 -5.95
C LEU A 105 -0.34 -6.10 -5.81
N HIS A 106 -0.95 -6.70 -6.82
CA HIS A 106 -1.24 -8.13 -6.82
C HIS A 106 -1.15 -8.74 -8.23
N ASP A 107 -1.16 -10.08 -8.30
CA ASP A 107 -1.17 -10.82 -9.57
C ASP A 107 -2.58 -10.82 -10.17
N ILE A 108 -2.71 -10.44 -11.44
CA ILE A 108 -3.96 -10.51 -12.22
C ILE A 108 -3.93 -11.62 -13.29
N GLY A 109 -3.08 -12.63 -13.12
CA GLY A 109 -3.04 -13.85 -13.95
C GLY A 109 -1.86 -13.94 -14.93
N SER A 110 -0.94 -12.97 -14.96
CA SER A 110 0.16 -12.92 -15.94
C SER A 110 1.57 -13.02 -15.36
N ARG A 111 1.72 -13.51 -14.12
CA ARG A 111 2.99 -13.67 -13.37
C ARG A 111 3.71 -12.37 -13.01
N LYS A 112 3.31 -11.22 -13.57
CA LYS A 112 3.82 -9.90 -13.18
C LYS A 112 2.84 -9.26 -12.21
N LEU A 113 3.34 -8.80 -11.07
CA LEU A 113 2.55 -8.01 -10.15
C LEU A 113 2.14 -6.70 -10.81
N VAL A 114 0.85 -6.36 -10.72
CA VAL A 114 0.29 -5.18 -11.38
C VAL A 114 -0.10 -4.14 -10.33
N PRO A 115 0.59 -2.98 -10.31
CA PRO A 115 0.20 -1.88 -9.45
C PRO A 115 -1.05 -1.17 -9.99
N HIS A 116 -2.02 -0.94 -9.13
CA HIS A 116 -3.19 -0.10 -9.42
C HIS A 116 -3.59 0.68 -8.16
N ALA A 117 -4.44 1.67 -8.35
CA ALA A 117 -5.02 2.48 -7.29
C ALA A 117 -6.54 2.55 -7.42
N HIS A 118 -7.21 2.78 -6.30
CA HIS A 118 -8.63 3.10 -6.25
C HIS A 118 -8.80 4.46 -5.59
N CYS A 119 -9.72 5.26 -6.10
CA CYS A 119 -10.11 6.52 -5.47
C CYS A 119 -11.63 6.62 -5.58
N GLU A 120 -12.31 6.60 -4.44
CA GLU A 120 -13.77 6.53 -4.40
C GLU A 120 -14.36 7.28 -3.20
N ASP A 121 -15.65 7.56 -3.33
CA ASP A 121 -16.46 8.06 -2.24
C ASP A 121 -16.91 6.85 -1.43
N SER A 122 -16.62 6.85 -0.13
CA SER A 122 -17.01 5.77 0.76
C SER A 122 -17.38 6.32 2.13
N THR A 123 -18.48 5.85 2.69
CA THR A 123 -18.90 6.19 4.05
C THR A 123 -18.44 5.16 5.09
N ASP A 124 -17.88 4.04 4.63
CA ASP A 124 -17.45 2.93 5.49
C ASP A 124 -16.17 2.30 4.94
N PRO A 125 -15.06 2.30 5.71
CA PRO A 125 -13.79 1.71 5.27
C PRO A 125 -13.86 0.19 5.06
N THR A 126 -14.94 -0.47 5.48
CA THR A 126 -15.17 -1.90 5.26
C THR A 126 -15.94 -2.20 3.97
N THR A 127 -16.44 -1.17 3.28
CA THR A 127 -17.13 -1.33 1.98
C THR A 127 -16.17 -1.95 0.95
N GLU A 128 -16.68 -2.87 0.14
CA GLU A 128 -15.92 -3.42 -0.97
C GLU A 128 -15.49 -2.30 -1.94
N GLU A 129 -14.28 -2.44 -2.48
CA GLU A 129 -13.77 -1.49 -3.47
C GLU A 129 -14.60 -1.52 -4.76
N GLY A 130 -14.90 -0.34 -5.29
CA GLY A 130 -15.55 -0.18 -6.57
C GLY A 130 -14.69 -0.66 -7.75
N PRO A 131 -15.28 -0.79 -8.95
CA PRO A 131 -14.58 -1.32 -10.14
C PRO A 131 -13.55 -0.35 -10.75
N HIS A 132 -13.31 0.82 -10.15
CA HIS A 132 -12.57 1.92 -10.74
C HIS A 132 -11.07 1.83 -10.51
N HIS A 133 -10.40 1.06 -11.36
CA HIS A 133 -8.96 0.88 -11.31
C HIS A 133 -8.22 2.03 -12.03
N LEU A 134 -7.41 2.76 -11.27
CA LEU A 134 -6.45 3.74 -11.79
C LEU A 134 -5.08 3.06 -11.93
N ARG A 135 -4.32 3.45 -12.95
CA ARG A 135 -2.93 3.00 -13.08
C ARG A 135 -2.11 3.57 -11.93
N ALA A 136 -1.28 2.71 -11.32
CA ALA A 136 -0.35 3.12 -10.28
C ALA A 136 1.09 2.71 -10.63
N ILE A 137 2.02 3.13 -9.77
CA ILE A 137 3.39 2.63 -9.72
C ILE A 137 3.52 1.72 -8.50
N VAL A 138 4.58 0.91 -8.47
CA VAL A 138 4.96 0.19 -7.26
C VAL A 138 5.36 1.21 -6.20
N LEU A 139 4.85 1.04 -4.98
CA LEU A 139 5.18 1.85 -3.82
C LEU A 139 5.64 0.96 -2.68
N ASP A 140 6.66 1.40 -1.95
CA ASP A 140 6.85 0.88 -0.60
C ASP A 140 5.89 1.54 0.40
N LEU A 141 5.77 0.94 1.59
CA LEU A 141 4.85 1.42 2.63
C LEU A 141 5.11 2.87 3.02
N ARG A 142 6.38 3.29 3.14
CA ARG A 142 6.72 4.67 3.56
C ARG A 142 6.32 5.66 2.48
N GLU A 143 6.58 5.34 1.21
CA GLU A 143 6.17 6.19 0.09
C GLU A 143 4.64 6.34 0.03
N ALA A 144 3.89 5.26 0.27
CA ALA A 144 2.43 5.32 0.35
C ALA A 144 1.96 6.16 1.55
N HIS A 145 2.57 5.96 2.71
CA HIS A 145 2.27 6.71 3.93
C HIS A 145 2.50 8.21 3.75
N GLU A 146 3.64 8.62 3.18
CA GLU A 146 3.94 10.04 2.93
C GLU A 146 2.90 10.68 1.99
N ARG A 147 2.41 9.93 1.00
CA ARG A 147 1.32 10.41 0.13
C ARG A 147 0.03 10.57 0.92
N PHE A 148 -0.33 9.58 1.73
CA PHE A 148 -1.52 9.65 2.58
C PHE A 148 -1.46 10.79 3.59
N MET A 149 -0.32 11.02 4.24
CA MET A 149 -0.20 12.10 5.21
C MET A 149 -0.20 13.49 4.57
N LYS A 150 0.26 13.63 3.32
CA LYS A 150 0.06 14.87 2.54
C LYS A 150 -1.42 15.14 2.27
N LEU A 151 -2.22 14.10 2.08
CA LEU A 151 -3.67 14.22 1.91
C LEU A 151 -4.38 14.58 3.20
N TYR A 152 -3.96 13.94 4.30
CA TYR A 152 -4.43 14.27 5.64
C TYR A 152 -4.16 15.73 5.99
N ALA A 153 -2.92 16.21 5.77
CA ALA A 153 -2.54 17.59 6.04
C ALA A 153 -3.13 18.62 5.06
N ALA A 154 -3.71 18.19 3.93
CA ALA A 154 -4.28 19.11 2.95
C ALA A 154 -5.68 19.58 3.39
N GLU A 155 -5.84 20.89 3.58
CA GLU A 155 -7.13 21.51 3.91
C GLU A 155 -8.12 21.54 2.72
N LEU A 156 -7.65 21.31 1.50
CA LEU A 156 -8.46 21.43 0.28
C LEU A 156 -9.36 20.21 0.04
N PRO A 157 -10.55 20.40 -0.57
CA PRO A 157 -11.40 19.29 -1.00
C PRO A 157 -10.64 18.36 -1.95
N GLN A 158 -10.50 17.09 -1.57
CA GLN A 158 -9.90 16.05 -2.40
C GLN A 158 -10.89 15.60 -3.49
N THR A 159 -11.31 16.50 -4.37
CA THR A 159 -11.98 16.08 -5.61
C THR A 159 -10.93 15.37 -6.45
N ALA A 160 -10.97 14.03 -6.45
CA ALA A 160 -10.12 13.12 -7.21
C ALA A 160 -8.79 13.77 -7.58
N LEU A 161 -7.82 13.73 -6.65
CA LEU A 161 -6.41 14.10 -6.87
C LEU A 161 -6.10 13.92 -8.35
N ASN A 162 -5.61 14.98 -9.01
CA ASN A 162 -5.26 15.03 -10.43
C ASN A 162 -4.31 13.87 -10.84
N PHE A 163 -4.80 12.64 -10.82
CA PHE A 163 -4.23 11.51 -11.50
C PHE A 163 -4.54 11.83 -12.95
N PRO A 164 -3.52 12.06 -13.80
CA PRO A 164 -3.78 12.23 -15.21
C PRO A 164 -4.57 11.00 -15.64
N ARG A 165 -5.82 11.21 -16.05
CA ARG A 165 -6.67 10.22 -16.72
C ARG A 165 -6.02 9.93 -18.07
N SER A 166 -4.84 9.32 -18.09
CA SER A 166 -4.28 8.78 -19.31
C SER A 166 -5.13 7.57 -19.65
N ARG A 167 -6.18 7.80 -20.44
CA ARG A 167 -6.94 6.77 -21.14
C ARG A 167 -5.97 6.06 -22.08
N PHE A 168 -5.28 5.04 -21.60
CA PHE A 168 -4.73 4.02 -22.45
C PHE A 168 -5.71 2.86 -22.47
N PRO A 169 -6.09 2.34 -23.64
CA PRO A 169 -7.02 1.23 -23.72
C PRO A 169 -6.43 0.02 -22.98
N VAL A 170 -7.19 -0.52 -22.03
CA VAL A 170 -6.99 -1.90 -21.56
C VAL A 170 -7.35 -2.79 -22.75
N PRO A 171 -6.46 -3.69 -23.22
CA PRO A 171 -6.84 -4.65 -24.25
C PRO A 171 -7.97 -5.52 -23.68
N ALA A 172 -9.09 -5.57 -24.39
CA ALA A 172 -10.14 -6.52 -24.09
C ALA A 172 -9.58 -7.94 -24.16
N SER A 173 -9.88 -8.73 -23.14
CA SER A 173 -9.63 -10.18 -23.10
C SER A 173 -10.32 -10.90 -24.26
#